data_AF-N6U8Z1-F1
#
_entry.id   AF-N6U8Z1-F1
#
_cell.length_a   1.000
_cell.length_b   1.000
_cell.length_c   1.000
_cell.angle_alpha   90.00
_cell.angle_beta   90.00
_cell.angle_gamma   90.00
#
_symmetry.space_group_name_H-M   'P 1'
#
loop_
_entity.id
_entity.type
_entity.pdbx_description
1 polymer ?
#
loop_
_entity_poly.entity_id
_entity_poly.type
_entity_poly.pdbx_seq_one_letter_code
_entity_poly.pdbx_strand_id
1 'polypeptide(L)'
;MSSARVDKSIKMSKEVDIKPPNHIVDDWSFNFQGAGKISSCFDSTNFNLDESYPVQVTHIYDPSHFWIVTRIAEIDAFHHYMHDFYKKYTRYYRIPLEHLKLNMYCMVHIDTRFYRGILTNVPLLGDAQTLGFVFLIDYGSTAKVPLDQLYFMTEAMFDVPAFAVRASLQGLGPLEGDSWPVDLADELWKLVTTDCLVGKVTYICSTNKVLFLKLFNLNDNNRESINDHFVSERLARQMSTFDVKEMKRSQKEKRLPVLPFLQPSFAELETGACTDSSKLAELIKEFQPFAKM
;
A
#
# COMPACT_ATOMS: atom_id res chain seq x y z
N MET A 1 48.62 -25.86 -44.40
CA MET A 1 47.46 -26.77 -44.49
C MET A 1 47.37 -27.47 -43.13
N SER A 2 46.49 -27.12 -42.21
CA SER A 2 45.04 -27.36 -42.25
C SER A 2 44.37 -26.47 -41.19
N SER A 3 43.33 -25.75 -41.61
CA SER A 3 42.43 -24.99 -40.73
C SER A 3 41.31 -25.93 -40.29
N ALA A 4 41.26 -26.27 -39.01
CA ALA A 4 40.13 -26.99 -38.43
C ALA A 4 39.09 -25.96 -37.95
N ARG A 5 38.06 -25.74 -38.77
CA ARG A 5 36.82 -25.09 -38.36
C ARG A 5 36.12 -25.97 -37.33
N VAL A 6 35.97 -25.46 -36.11
CA VAL A 6 35.04 -26.03 -35.13
C VAL A 6 33.68 -25.42 -35.39
N ASP A 7 32.82 -26.17 -36.05
CA ASP A 7 31.39 -25.86 -36.19
C ASP A 7 30.74 -26.01 -34.80
N LYS A 8 30.55 -24.88 -34.09
CA LYS A 8 29.64 -24.81 -32.95
C LYS A 8 28.27 -24.38 -33.44
N SER A 9 27.56 -25.31 -34.06
CA SER A 9 26.11 -25.17 -34.27
C SER A 9 25.44 -25.29 -32.89
N ILE A 10 25.25 -24.15 -32.23
CA ILE A 10 24.36 -24.05 -31.07
C ILE A 10 22.96 -24.37 -31.58
N LYS A 11 22.48 -25.58 -31.30
CA LYS A 11 21.05 -25.91 -31.42
C LYS A 11 20.32 -25.05 -30.40
N MET A 12 19.80 -23.90 -30.83
CA MET A 12 18.70 -23.24 -30.14
C MET A 12 17.56 -24.25 -30.10
N SER A 13 17.29 -24.80 -28.92
CA SER A 13 16.07 -25.55 -28.66
C SER A 13 14.92 -24.61 -28.98
N LYS A 14 14.16 -24.91 -30.03
CA LYS A 14 12.88 -24.26 -30.30
C LYS A 14 12.01 -24.52 -29.07
N GLU A 15 11.78 -23.51 -28.24
CA GLU A 15 10.66 -23.54 -27.31
C GLU A 15 9.42 -23.78 -28.17
N VAL A 16 8.75 -24.90 -27.92
CA VAL A 16 7.48 -25.20 -28.56
C VAL A 16 6.53 -24.13 -28.05
N ASP A 17 6.01 -23.33 -28.97
CA ASP A 17 5.06 -22.26 -28.72
C ASP A 17 3.72 -22.92 -28.33
N ILE A 18 3.64 -23.39 -27.09
CA ILE A 18 2.45 -24.03 -26.52
C ILE A 18 1.45 -22.91 -26.30
N LYS A 19 0.37 -22.92 -27.09
CA LYS A 19 -0.77 -22.01 -26.89
C LYS A 19 -1.19 -22.06 -25.42
N PRO A 20 -1.30 -20.90 -24.73
CA PRO A 20 -1.68 -20.89 -23.33
C PRO A 20 -3.07 -21.51 -23.15
N PRO A 21 -3.35 -22.14 -21.99
CA PRO A 21 -4.69 -22.59 -21.64
C PRO A 21 -5.74 -21.48 -21.81
N ASN A 22 -6.97 -21.85 -22.19
CA ASN A 22 -8.03 -20.88 -22.51
C ASN A 22 -8.29 -19.86 -21.38
N HIS A 23 -8.32 -20.31 -20.11
CA HIS A 23 -8.55 -19.41 -18.97
C HIS A 23 -7.54 -18.25 -18.90
N ILE A 24 -6.30 -18.47 -19.33
CA ILE A 24 -5.27 -17.43 -19.38
C ILE A 24 -5.59 -16.39 -20.45
N VAL A 25 -6.11 -16.83 -21.60
CA VAL A 25 -6.50 -15.92 -22.70
C VAL A 25 -7.66 -15.02 -22.28
N ASP A 26 -8.59 -15.58 -21.52
CA ASP A 26 -9.72 -14.83 -20.96
C ASP A 26 -9.22 -13.78 -19.93
N ASP A 27 -8.34 -14.17 -19.00
CA ASP A 27 -7.72 -13.26 -18.03
C ASP A 27 -6.92 -12.14 -18.71
N TRP A 28 -6.15 -12.44 -19.77
CA TRP A 28 -5.45 -11.41 -20.54
C TRP A 28 -6.42 -10.42 -21.15
N SER A 29 -7.50 -10.91 -21.76
CA SER A 29 -8.54 -10.07 -22.38
C SER A 29 -9.18 -9.12 -21.38
N PHE A 30 -9.46 -9.61 -20.16
CA PHE A 30 -9.95 -8.82 -19.03
C PHE A 30 -9.02 -7.64 -18.71
N ASN A 31 -7.70 -7.88 -18.62
CA ASN A 31 -6.73 -6.82 -18.33
C ASN A 31 -6.63 -5.77 -19.44
N PHE A 32 -6.84 -6.15 -20.70
CA PHE A 32 -6.76 -5.23 -21.85
C PHE A 32 -7.99 -4.35 -22.03
N GLN A 33 -9.18 -4.86 -21.73
CA GLN A 33 -10.44 -4.12 -21.87
C GLN A 33 -10.60 -3.03 -20.79
N GLY A 34 -9.68 -2.99 -19.82
CA GLY A 34 -9.73 -2.08 -18.69
C GLY A 34 -10.65 -2.67 -17.63
N ALA A 35 -10.04 -3.27 -16.61
CA ALA A 35 -10.78 -3.67 -15.42
C ALA A 35 -11.37 -2.41 -14.74
N GLY A 36 -12.48 -2.57 -14.01
CA GLY A 36 -13.09 -1.49 -13.23
C GLY A 36 -12.19 -1.01 -12.08
N LYS A 37 -12.79 -0.62 -10.95
CA LYS A 37 -12.02 -0.36 -9.72
C LYS A 37 -12.21 -1.51 -8.74
N ILE A 38 -11.11 -2.05 -8.20
CA ILE A 38 -11.19 -3.03 -7.10
C ILE A 38 -11.85 -2.32 -5.90
N SER A 39 -12.93 -2.93 -5.39
CA SER A 39 -13.60 -2.45 -4.17
C SER A 39 -12.66 -2.55 -2.97
N SER A 40 -12.86 -1.76 -1.91
CA SER A 40 -12.03 -1.85 -0.71
C SER A 40 -12.73 -2.62 0.40
N CYS A 41 -11.98 -3.22 1.33
CA CYS A 41 -12.55 -3.82 2.53
C CYS A 41 -13.29 -2.80 3.41
N PHE A 42 -13.03 -1.51 3.25
CA PHE A 42 -13.87 -0.45 3.83
C PHE A 42 -15.32 -0.54 3.32
N ASP A 43 -15.52 -0.81 2.03
CA ASP A 43 -16.84 -0.88 1.42
C ASP A 43 -17.58 -2.19 1.75
N SER A 44 -16.82 -3.28 1.89
CA SER A 44 -17.38 -4.62 2.15
C SER A 44 -17.57 -4.93 3.63
N THR A 45 -17.11 -4.07 4.54
CA THR A 45 -17.19 -4.28 5.99
C THR A 45 -18.09 -3.23 6.63
N ASN A 46 -19.04 -3.68 7.44
CA ASN A 46 -19.93 -2.78 8.18
C ASN A 46 -19.28 -2.33 9.50
N PHE A 47 -18.36 -1.36 9.42
CA PHE A 47 -17.75 -0.75 10.60
C PHE A 47 -18.77 0.07 11.39
N ASN A 48 -18.84 -0.16 12.71
CA ASN A 48 -19.72 0.59 13.60
C ASN A 48 -18.93 1.50 14.53
N LEU A 49 -19.52 2.66 14.86
CA LEU A 49 -18.96 3.56 15.86
C LEU A 49 -18.89 2.89 17.23
N ASP A 50 -17.85 3.19 17.97
CA ASP A 50 -17.53 2.68 19.30
C ASP A 50 -17.27 1.16 19.40
N GLU A 51 -17.30 0.43 18.28
CA GLU A 51 -16.88 -0.96 18.23
C GLU A 51 -15.36 -1.09 18.05
N SER A 52 -14.84 -2.22 18.56
CA SER A 52 -13.43 -2.58 18.52
C SER A 52 -13.21 -3.76 17.60
N TYR A 53 -12.23 -3.64 16.71
CA TYR A 53 -11.87 -4.70 15.76
C TYR A 53 -10.40 -5.10 15.96
N PRO A 54 -10.06 -6.40 15.87
CA PRO A 54 -8.68 -6.81 15.67
C PRO A 54 -8.12 -6.13 14.42
N VAL A 55 -6.91 -5.59 14.52
CA VAL A 55 -6.27 -4.87 13.43
C VAL A 55 -4.80 -5.26 13.36
N GLN A 56 -4.26 -5.29 12.15
CA GLN A 56 -2.83 -5.29 11.91
C GLN A 56 -2.48 -4.02 11.16
N VAL A 57 -1.56 -3.20 11.68
CA VAL A 57 -1.03 -2.05 10.95
C VAL A 57 -0.02 -2.55 9.94
N THR A 58 -0.24 -2.24 8.66
CA THR A 58 0.57 -2.77 7.54
C THR A 58 1.53 -1.73 6.96
N HIS A 59 1.19 -0.45 7.06
CA HIS A 59 2.04 0.65 6.61
C HIS A 59 1.70 1.93 7.37
N ILE A 60 2.70 2.76 7.66
CA ILE A 60 2.55 4.03 8.35
C ILE A 60 3.30 5.08 7.54
N TYR A 61 2.59 6.10 7.08
CA TYR A 61 3.20 7.32 6.60
C TYR A 61 3.45 8.27 7.79
N ASP A 62 2.41 8.51 8.60
CA ASP A 62 2.44 9.28 9.85
C ASP A 62 1.25 8.89 10.76
N PRO A 63 1.11 9.45 11.99
CA PRO A 63 -0.02 9.16 12.88
C PRO A 63 -1.42 9.48 12.34
N SER A 64 -1.55 10.37 11.35
CA SER A 64 -2.78 10.70 10.64
C SER A 64 -3.01 9.85 9.38
N HIS A 65 -1.96 9.20 8.87
CA HIS A 65 -1.98 8.42 7.64
C HIS A 65 -1.29 7.05 7.83
N PHE A 66 -2.10 6.03 8.09
CA PHE A 66 -1.64 4.65 8.08
C PHE A 66 -2.69 3.72 7.49
N TRP A 67 -2.31 2.48 7.22
CA TRP A 67 -3.19 1.45 6.69
C TRP A 67 -3.22 0.26 7.63
N ILE A 68 -4.41 -0.30 7.75
CA ILE A 68 -4.69 -1.47 8.58
C ILE A 68 -5.34 -2.58 7.77
N VAL A 69 -5.22 -3.81 8.26
CA VAL A 69 -6.00 -4.96 7.83
C VAL A 69 -6.80 -5.50 9.02
N THR A 70 -8.11 -5.67 8.85
CA THR A 70 -9.02 -6.25 9.87
C THR A 70 -9.35 -7.72 9.59
N ARG A 71 -9.31 -8.14 8.31
CA ARG A 71 -9.60 -9.51 7.86
C ARG A 71 -8.32 -10.33 7.73
N ILE A 72 -7.58 -10.44 8.83
CA ILE A 72 -6.20 -10.98 8.87
C ILE A 72 -6.14 -12.43 8.33
N ALA A 73 -7.03 -13.31 8.79
CA ALA A 73 -7.05 -14.70 8.31
C ALA A 73 -7.38 -14.81 6.81
N GLU A 74 -8.15 -13.86 6.27
CA GLU A 74 -8.59 -13.90 4.88
C GLU A 74 -7.51 -13.40 3.92
N ILE A 75 -6.78 -12.33 4.29
CA ILE A 75 -5.60 -11.90 3.52
C ILE A 75 -4.53 -13.00 3.51
N ASP A 76 -4.36 -13.74 4.61
CA ASP A 76 -3.42 -14.86 4.68
C ASP A 76 -3.84 -15.99 3.75
N ALA A 77 -5.11 -16.42 3.79
CA ALA A 77 -5.63 -17.43 2.89
C ALA A 77 -5.52 -17.00 1.41
N PHE A 78 -5.79 -15.72 1.13
CA PHE A 78 -5.70 -15.16 -0.20
C PHE A 78 -4.25 -15.12 -0.72
N HIS A 79 -3.27 -14.80 0.13
CA HIS A 79 -1.85 -14.88 -0.24
C HIS A 79 -1.42 -16.30 -0.60
N HIS A 80 -1.85 -17.31 0.16
CA HIS A 80 -1.56 -18.71 -0.18
C HIS A 80 -2.13 -19.07 -1.55
N TYR A 81 -3.39 -18.70 -1.81
CA TYR A 81 -4.02 -18.90 -3.13
C TYR A 81 -3.23 -18.22 -4.26
N MET A 82 -2.88 -16.95 -4.11
CA MET A 82 -2.10 -16.21 -5.12
C MET A 82 -0.72 -16.85 -5.34
N HIS A 83 -0.02 -17.23 -4.27
CA HIS A 83 1.29 -17.86 -4.38
C HIS A 83 1.22 -19.18 -5.16
N ASP A 84 0.29 -20.06 -4.82
CA ASP A 84 0.14 -21.36 -5.49
C ASP A 84 -0.24 -21.19 -6.97
N PHE A 85 -1.12 -20.23 -7.27
CA PHE A 85 -1.51 -19.91 -8.64
C PHE A 85 -0.33 -19.40 -9.47
N TYR A 86 0.33 -18.33 -9.03
CA TYR A 86 1.39 -17.72 -9.82
C TYR A 86 2.64 -18.56 -9.87
N LYS A 87 2.98 -19.34 -8.83
CA LYS A 87 4.09 -20.31 -8.89
C LYS A 87 3.91 -21.32 -10.03
N LYS A 88 2.67 -21.72 -10.33
CA LYS A 88 2.35 -22.66 -11.41
C LYS A 88 2.36 -22.00 -12.79
N TYR A 89 1.89 -20.75 -12.89
CA TYR A 89 1.62 -20.09 -14.17
C TYR A 89 2.51 -18.86 -14.46
N THR A 90 3.56 -18.62 -13.68
CA THR A 90 4.39 -17.39 -13.70
C THR A 90 4.70 -16.91 -15.12
N ARG A 91 5.22 -17.80 -15.96
CA ARG A 91 5.65 -17.49 -17.34
C ARG A 91 4.53 -16.99 -18.26
N TYR A 92 3.29 -17.39 -18.00
CA TYR A 92 2.15 -17.02 -18.83
C TYR A 92 1.47 -15.74 -18.36
N TYR A 93 1.78 -15.25 -17.17
CA TYR A 93 1.14 -14.05 -16.65
C TYR A 93 2.03 -12.82 -16.69
N ARG A 94 3.33 -12.95 -17.00
CA ARG A 94 4.21 -11.78 -17.09
C ARG A 94 3.67 -10.78 -18.12
N ILE A 95 3.57 -9.51 -17.73
CA ILE A 95 3.07 -8.45 -18.60
C ILE A 95 4.21 -8.02 -19.55
N PRO A 96 3.99 -8.05 -20.88
CA PRO A 96 4.93 -7.44 -21.82
C PRO A 96 5.08 -5.93 -21.57
N LEU A 97 6.29 -5.38 -21.74
CA LEU A 97 6.56 -3.98 -21.40
C LEU A 97 5.66 -3.00 -22.16
N GLU A 98 5.37 -3.29 -23.43
CA GLU A 98 4.49 -2.53 -24.29
C GLU A 98 3.02 -2.49 -23.83
N HIS A 99 2.63 -3.38 -22.92
CA HIS A 99 1.29 -3.45 -22.36
C HIS A 99 1.15 -2.78 -21.00
N LEU A 100 2.26 -2.36 -20.38
CA LEU A 100 2.24 -1.66 -19.11
C LEU A 100 1.61 -0.27 -19.26
N LYS A 101 0.67 0.04 -18.38
CA LYS A 101 -0.07 1.30 -18.37
C LYS A 101 -0.14 1.86 -16.96
N LEU A 102 -0.07 3.19 -16.86
CA LEU A 102 -0.30 3.89 -15.61
C LEU A 102 -1.69 3.54 -15.07
N ASN A 103 -1.79 3.34 -13.76
CA ASN A 103 -2.99 2.91 -13.03
C ASN A 103 -3.51 1.51 -13.38
N MET A 104 -2.73 0.69 -14.07
CA MET A 104 -3.08 -0.71 -14.32
C MET A 104 -2.99 -1.53 -13.02
N TYR A 105 -4.02 -2.32 -12.73
CA TYR A 105 -3.94 -3.35 -11.71
C TYR A 105 -3.03 -4.47 -12.17
N CYS A 106 -2.15 -4.90 -11.30
CA CYS A 106 -1.20 -5.96 -11.59
C CYS A 106 -0.96 -6.81 -10.35
N MET A 107 -0.39 -7.98 -10.60
CA MET A 107 0.31 -8.76 -9.62
C MET A 107 1.79 -8.40 -9.68
N VAL A 108 2.43 -8.26 -8.53
CA VAL A 108 3.86 -7.97 -8.42
C VAL A 108 4.55 -9.04 -7.60
N HIS A 109 5.66 -9.55 -8.12
CA HIS A 109 6.51 -10.49 -7.39
C HIS A 109 7.61 -9.75 -6.64
N ILE A 110 7.58 -9.82 -5.31
CA ILE A 110 8.57 -9.20 -4.44
C ILE A 110 9.14 -10.31 -3.55
N ASP A 111 10.46 -10.49 -3.63
CA ASP A 111 11.22 -11.58 -3.02
C ASP A 111 10.69 -12.98 -3.35
N THR A 112 9.79 -13.51 -2.52
CA THR A 112 9.24 -14.87 -2.64
C THR A 112 7.71 -14.90 -2.70
N ARG A 113 7.06 -13.72 -2.75
CA ARG A 113 5.61 -13.57 -2.62
C ARG A 113 5.03 -12.70 -3.73
N PHE A 114 3.78 -13.00 -4.06
CA PHE A 114 2.99 -12.21 -5.00
C PHE A 114 2.05 -11.31 -4.21
N TYR A 115 1.93 -10.07 -4.66
CA TYR A 115 1.08 -9.04 -4.07
C TYR A 115 0.21 -8.43 -5.15
N ARG A 116 -1.00 -7.99 -4.80
CA ARG A 116 -1.81 -7.14 -5.69
C ARG A 116 -1.34 -5.70 -5.59
N GLY A 117 -1.34 -5.02 -6.72
CA GLY A 117 -1.04 -3.61 -6.72
C GLY A 117 -1.56 -2.85 -7.94
N ILE A 118 -1.29 -1.55 -7.92
CA ILE A 118 -1.57 -0.62 -9.02
C ILE A 118 -0.25 -0.01 -9.45
N LEU A 119 0.05 -0.04 -10.75
CA LEU A 119 1.24 0.59 -11.31
C LEU A 119 1.07 2.12 -11.29
N THR A 120 1.70 2.79 -10.33
CA THR A 120 1.58 4.25 -10.10
C THR A 120 2.61 5.07 -10.86
N ASN A 121 3.58 4.42 -11.49
CA ASN A 121 4.53 5.08 -12.37
C ASN A 121 4.95 4.13 -13.50
N VAL A 122 4.94 4.64 -14.73
CA VAL A 122 5.53 3.97 -15.89
C VAL A 122 6.64 4.87 -16.42
N PRO A 123 7.92 4.47 -16.31
CA PRO A 123 9.03 5.21 -16.91
C PRO A 123 8.85 5.34 -18.42
N LEU A 124 8.99 6.56 -18.96
CA LEU A 124 8.76 6.86 -20.39
C LEU A 124 9.75 6.16 -21.34
N LEU A 125 10.92 5.80 -20.82
CA LEU A 125 11.99 5.10 -21.51
C LEU A 125 12.53 4.06 -20.53
N GLY A 126 12.45 2.78 -20.86
CA GLY A 126 12.91 1.73 -19.98
C GLY A 126 12.92 0.35 -20.63
N ASP A 127 13.91 -0.44 -20.26
CA ASP A 127 13.96 -1.88 -20.51
C ASP A 127 13.33 -2.67 -19.34
N ALA A 128 13.43 -4.01 -19.40
CA ALA A 128 12.90 -4.92 -18.38
C ALA A 128 13.39 -4.64 -16.95
N GLN A 129 14.62 -4.11 -16.80
CA GLN A 129 15.24 -3.84 -15.51
C GLN A 129 14.93 -2.44 -14.97
N THR A 130 14.20 -1.64 -15.75
CA THR A 130 13.76 -0.32 -15.31
C THR A 130 12.82 -0.48 -14.12
N LEU A 131 12.96 0.38 -13.11
CA LEU A 131 12.20 0.29 -11.88
C LEU A 131 10.91 1.10 -12.00
N GLY A 132 9.77 0.43 -11.83
CA GLY A 132 8.45 1.06 -11.65
C GLY A 132 8.08 1.17 -10.18
N PHE A 133 7.00 1.89 -9.91
CA PHE A 133 6.39 1.99 -8.58
C PHE A 133 5.02 1.33 -8.61
N VAL A 134 4.77 0.44 -7.65
CA VAL A 134 3.50 -0.28 -7.51
C VAL A 134 2.96 -0.03 -6.12
N PHE A 135 1.77 0.55 -6.04
CA PHE A 135 1.05 0.69 -4.78
C PHE A 135 0.39 -0.65 -4.43
N LEU A 136 0.77 -1.24 -3.30
CA LEU A 136 0.30 -2.53 -2.81
C LEU A 136 -1.07 -2.35 -2.13
N ILE A 137 -2.14 -2.59 -2.88
CA ILE A 137 -3.52 -2.28 -2.45
C ILE A 137 -3.99 -3.03 -1.22
N ASP A 138 -3.34 -4.15 -0.89
CA ASP A 138 -3.67 -4.96 0.29
C ASP A 138 -2.89 -4.57 1.54
N TYR A 139 -1.92 -3.66 1.40
CA TYR A 139 -1.00 -3.27 2.49
C TYR A 139 -0.88 -1.76 2.69
N GLY A 140 -1.20 -0.95 1.69
CA GLY A 140 -1.10 0.50 1.78
C GLY A 140 0.28 1.07 1.53
N SER A 141 1.28 0.25 1.18
CA SER A 141 2.65 0.68 0.92
C SER A 141 2.97 0.71 -0.58
N THR A 142 4.02 1.43 -0.97
CA THR A 142 4.51 1.45 -2.35
C THR A 142 5.80 0.64 -2.47
N ALA A 143 5.84 -0.29 -3.42
CA ALA A 143 7.04 -1.04 -3.76
C ALA A 143 7.72 -0.48 -5.00
N LYS A 144 9.05 -0.45 -4.98
CA LYS A 144 9.89 -0.15 -6.15
C LYS A 144 10.39 -1.48 -6.74
N VAL A 145 9.97 -1.81 -7.96
CA VAL A 145 10.18 -3.14 -8.55
C VAL A 145 10.61 -3.04 -10.01
N PRO A 146 11.40 -3.99 -10.53
CA PRO A 146 11.64 -4.11 -11.97
C PRO A 146 10.32 -4.33 -12.72
N LEU A 147 10.16 -3.70 -13.88
CA LEU A 147 8.95 -3.85 -14.70
C LEU A 147 8.71 -5.31 -15.14
N ASP A 148 9.75 -6.13 -15.21
CA ASP A 148 9.65 -7.55 -15.54
C ASP A 148 9.09 -8.44 -14.41
N GLN A 149 8.88 -7.87 -13.22
CA GLN A 149 8.21 -8.51 -12.07
C GLN A 149 6.71 -8.19 -12.00
N LEU A 150 6.13 -7.67 -13.08
CA LEU A 150 4.70 -7.36 -13.18
C LEU A 150 3.96 -8.45 -13.97
N TYR A 151 2.83 -8.88 -13.44
CA TYR A 151 2.03 -9.98 -13.95
C TYR A 151 0.56 -9.57 -14.07
N PHE A 152 -0.14 -10.06 -15.09
CA PHE A 152 -1.57 -9.87 -15.28
C PHE A 152 -2.34 -10.41 -14.08
N MET A 153 -3.40 -9.71 -13.68
CA MET A 153 -4.29 -10.13 -12.60
C MET A 153 -5.46 -10.95 -13.16
N THR A 154 -5.84 -12.03 -12.50
CA THR A 154 -7.05 -12.79 -12.91
C THR A 154 -8.32 -12.06 -12.50
N GLU A 155 -9.44 -12.30 -13.19
CA GLU A 155 -10.75 -11.74 -12.80
C GLU A 155 -11.12 -12.16 -11.36
N ALA A 156 -10.88 -13.43 -11.01
CA ALA A 156 -11.15 -13.94 -9.67
C ALA A 156 -10.38 -13.20 -8.56
N MET A 157 -9.16 -12.72 -8.84
CA MET A 157 -8.37 -11.92 -7.89
C MET A 157 -8.78 -10.45 -7.89
N PHE A 158 -9.38 -9.96 -8.98
CA PHE A 158 -9.92 -8.62 -9.07
C PHE A 158 -11.21 -8.47 -8.25
N ASP A 159 -12.03 -9.52 -8.18
CA ASP A 159 -13.29 -9.54 -7.43
C ASP A 159 -13.11 -9.51 -5.90
N VAL A 160 -11.92 -9.87 -5.40
CA VAL A 160 -11.61 -9.79 -3.97
C VAL A 160 -11.42 -8.32 -3.58
N PRO A 161 -12.08 -7.79 -2.54
CA PRO A 161 -11.83 -6.43 -2.10
C PRO A 161 -10.38 -6.20 -1.65
N ALA A 162 -9.83 -5.01 -1.88
CA ALA A 162 -8.52 -4.60 -1.37
C ALA A 162 -8.51 -4.62 0.16
N PHE A 163 -7.55 -5.33 0.76
CA PHE A 163 -7.56 -5.58 2.21
C PHE A 163 -7.15 -4.37 3.06
N ALA A 164 -6.31 -3.48 2.52
CA ALA A 164 -5.88 -2.30 3.26
C ALA A 164 -7.05 -1.31 3.44
N VAL A 165 -7.26 -0.92 4.69
CA VAL A 165 -8.20 0.13 5.07
C VAL A 165 -7.40 1.31 5.61
N ARG A 166 -7.68 2.51 5.09
CA ARG A 166 -7.05 3.75 5.54
C ARG A 166 -7.48 4.07 6.97
N ALA A 167 -6.54 4.49 7.80
CA ALA A 167 -6.79 4.80 9.19
C ALA A 167 -5.96 5.98 9.71
N SER A 168 -6.49 6.65 10.75
CA SER A 168 -5.89 7.79 11.43
C SER A 168 -6.04 7.61 12.94
N LEU A 169 -5.03 8.03 13.71
CA LEU A 169 -5.17 8.10 15.15
C LEU A 169 -6.14 9.23 15.47
N GLN A 170 -7.19 8.92 16.23
CA GLN A 170 -8.21 9.89 16.58
C GLN A 170 -7.65 11.01 17.44
N GLY A 171 -7.90 12.25 17.00
CA GLY A 171 -7.82 13.44 17.83
C GLY A 171 -6.40 13.89 18.17
N LEU A 172 -5.40 13.44 17.41
CA LEU A 172 -4.00 13.84 17.60
C LEU A 172 -3.56 14.80 16.49
N GLY A 173 -2.68 15.73 16.86
CA GLY A 173 -1.94 16.58 15.92
C GLY A 173 -0.49 16.76 16.36
N PRO A 174 0.38 17.30 15.49
CA PRO A 174 1.76 17.62 15.85
C PRO A 174 1.82 18.58 17.04
N LEU A 175 2.83 18.42 17.91
CA LEU A 175 3.05 19.31 19.06
C LEU A 175 3.31 20.75 18.63
N GLU A 176 4.17 20.91 17.63
CA GLU A 176 4.62 22.19 17.09
C GLU A 176 4.53 22.16 15.57
N GLY A 177 4.25 23.33 15.00
CA GLY A 177 4.18 23.51 13.56
C GLY A 177 3.01 22.78 12.89
N ASP A 178 3.20 22.57 11.59
CA ASP A 178 2.14 22.24 10.66
C ASP A 178 2.24 20.80 10.11
N SER A 179 3.23 20.01 10.54
CA SER A 179 3.50 18.65 10.03
C SER A 179 4.01 17.72 11.13
N TRP A 180 3.75 16.42 10.99
CA TRP A 180 4.31 15.41 11.89
C TRP A 180 5.84 15.32 11.75
N PRO A 181 6.59 15.19 12.86
CA PRO A 181 7.99 14.82 12.79
C PRO A 181 8.17 13.47 12.10
N VAL A 182 9.17 13.36 11.24
CA VAL A 182 9.43 12.17 10.41
C VAL A 182 9.63 10.91 11.26
N ASP A 183 10.31 11.04 12.41
CA ASP A 183 10.63 9.90 13.28
C ASP A 183 9.41 9.36 14.05
N LEU A 184 8.27 10.08 14.09
CA LEU A 184 7.07 9.58 14.79
C LEU A 184 6.41 8.40 14.08
N ALA A 185 6.63 8.23 12.78
CA ALA A 185 6.19 7.01 12.09
C ALA A 185 6.86 5.77 12.69
N ASP A 186 8.17 5.86 12.98
CA ASP A 186 8.94 4.79 13.61
C ASP A 186 8.52 4.56 15.07
N GLU A 187 8.25 5.63 15.83
CA GLU A 187 7.73 5.50 17.20
C GLU A 187 6.34 4.83 17.23
N LEU A 188 5.46 5.19 16.29
CA LEU A 188 4.18 4.50 16.16
C LEU A 188 4.38 3.03 15.80
N TRP A 189 5.29 2.74 14.85
CA TRP A 189 5.59 1.38 14.40
C TRP A 189 6.01 0.47 15.56
N LYS A 190 6.87 0.95 16.47
CA LYS A 190 7.30 0.19 17.66
C LYS A 190 6.14 -0.22 18.56
N LEU A 191 5.08 0.59 18.62
CA LEU A 191 3.93 0.37 19.51
C LEU A 191 2.84 -0.50 18.87
N VAL A 192 2.79 -0.59 17.54
CA VAL A 192 1.75 -1.32 16.80
C VAL A 192 2.19 -2.67 16.23
N THR A 193 3.47 -3.04 16.34
CA THR A 193 4.04 -4.31 15.82
C THR A 193 3.67 -5.56 16.64
N THR A 194 2.54 -5.54 17.34
CA THR A 194 2.07 -6.65 18.18
C THR A 194 0.95 -7.46 17.52
N ASP A 195 0.91 -8.76 17.76
CA ASP A 195 -0.15 -9.66 17.24
C ASP A 195 -1.51 -9.47 17.93
N CYS A 196 -1.57 -8.69 19.01
CA CYS A 196 -2.77 -8.50 19.82
C CYS A 196 -3.28 -7.04 19.79
N LEU A 197 -3.21 -6.39 18.62
CA LEU A 197 -3.65 -5.01 18.46
C LEU A 197 -5.15 -4.91 18.13
N VAL A 198 -5.84 -3.99 18.80
CA VAL A 198 -7.26 -3.71 18.57
C VAL A 198 -7.47 -2.22 18.30
N GLY A 199 -8.25 -1.90 17.28
CA GLY A 199 -8.67 -0.54 16.95
C GLY A 199 -10.13 -0.32 17.31
N LYS A 200 -10.39 0.59 18.26
CA LYS A 200 -11.73 1.10 18.54
C LYS A 200 -12.07 2.22 17.56
N VAL A 201 -13.15 2.05 16.80
CA VAL A 201 -13.62 3.03 15.81
C VAL A 201 -14.30 4.19 16.53
N THR A 202 -13.73 5.39 16.44
CA THR A 202 -14.28 6.59 17.07
C THR A 202 -14.99 7.50 16.08
N TYR A 203 -14.61 7.45 14.81
CA TYR A 203 -15.27 8.17 13.72
C TYR A 203 -15.03 7.48 12.38
N ILE A 204 -16.03 7.55 11.49
CA ILE A 204 -15.98 6.95 10.16
C ILE A 204 -16.14 8.06 9.13
N CYS A 205 -15.12 8.25 8.29
CA CYS A 205 -15.19 9.17 7.15
C CYS A 205 -15.50 8.38 5.88
N SER A 206 -16.78 8.21 5.54
CA SER A 206 -17.21 7.44 4.37
C SER A 206 -16.76 8.09 3.04
N THR A 207 -16.65 9.42 2.98
CA THR A 207 -16.24 10.13 1.76
C THR A 207 -14.82 9.79 1.34
N ASN A 208 -13.89 9.76 2.30
CA ASN A 208 -12.47 9.48 2.05
C ASN A 208 -12.09 8.04 2.41
N LYS A 209 -13.05 7.24 2.88
CA LYS A 209 -12.91 5.85 3.32
C LYS A 209 -11.83 5.68 4.39
N VAL A 210 -11.89 6.53 5.43
CA VAL A 210 -10.91 6.54 6.53
C VAL A 210 -11.60 6.20 7.85
N LEU A 211 -11.00 5.28 8.61
CA LEU A 211 -11.38 5.01 9.99
C LEU A 211 -10.52 5.82 10.95
N PHE A 212 -11.14 6.53 11.88
CA PHE A 212 -10.43 7.17 12.98
C PHE A 212 -10.49 6.25 14.19
N LEU A 213 -9.32 5.93 14.73
CA LEU A 213 -9.16 4.85 15.69
C LEU A 213 -8.52 5.34 16.99
N LYS A 214 -8.95 4.74 18.10
CA LYS A 214 -8.10 4.55 19.27
C LYS A 214 -7.51 3.15 19.25
N LEU A 215 -6.18 3.04 19.27
CA LEU A 215 -5.49 1.75 19.22
C LEU A 215 -5.12 1.28 20.63
N PHE A 216 -5.27 -0.02 20.88
CA PHE A 216 -4.96 -0.67 22.14
C PHE A 216 -4.15 -1.93 21.90
N ASN A 217 -3.07 -2.09 22.65
CA ASN A 217 -2.35 -3.36 22.73
C ASN A 217 -2.98 -4.21 23.83
N LEU A 218 -3.58 -5.34 23.49
CA LEU A 218 -4.23 -6.20 24.49
C LEU A 218 -3.25 -6.92 25.41
N ASN A 219 -1.96 -6.97 25.07
CA ASN A 219 -0.92 -7.49 25.96
C ASN A 219 -0.52 -6.47 27.04
N ASP A 220 -0.91 -5.20 26.88
CA ASP A 220 -0.64 -4.15 27.86
C ASP A 220 -1.72 -4.12 28.95
N ASN A 221 -1.29 -4.42 30.18
CA ASN A 221 -2.17 -4.44 31.36
C ASN A 221 -2.64 -3.03 31.78
N ASN A 222 -1.96 -1.97 31.36
CA ASN A 222 -2.34 -0.60 31.71
C ASN A 222 -3.61 -0.12 31.00
N ARG A 223 -4.08 -0.85 29.97
CA ARG A 223 -5.26 -0.49 29.15
C ARG A 223 -5.20 0.92 28.55
N GLU A 224 -4.02 1.55 28.55
CA GLU A 224 -3.81 2.86 27.96
C GLU A 224 -3.88 2.70 26.43
N SER A 225 -4.55 3.63 25.75
CA SER A 225 -4.52 3.63 24.29
C SER A 225 -3.19 4.19 23.81
N ILE A 226 -2.70 3.71 22.66
CA ILE A 226 -1.52 4.28 22.00
C ILE A 226 -1.72 5.79 21.78
N ASN A 227 -2.96 6.23 21.53
CA ASN A 227 -3.27 7.65 21.41
C ASN A 227 -2.99 8.43 22.70
N ASP A 228 -3.38 7.87 23.85
CA ASP A 228 -3.17 8.53 25.14
C ASP A 228 -1.67 8.52 25.50
N HIS A 229 -0.95 7.44 25.18
CA HIS A 229 0.51 7.36 25.29
C HIS A 229 1.23 8.46 24.50
N PHE A 230 0.81 8.72 23.25
CA PHE A 230 1.36 9.81 22.45
C PHE A 230 1.20 11.19 23.10
N VAL A 231 0.11 11.39 23.85
CA VAL A 231 -0.12 12.66 24.56
C VAL A 231 0.68 12.71 25.86
N SER A 232 0.72 11.63 26.64
CA SER A 232 1.41 11.56 27.93
C SER A 232 2.93 11.69 27.78
N GLU A 233 3.50 11.05 26.76
CA GLU A 233 4.93 11.15 26.41
C GLU A 233 5.28 12.44 25.64
N ARG A 234 4.30 13.34 25.44
CA ARG A 234 4.47 14.58 24.67
C ARG A 234 5.08 14.31 23.30
N LEU A 235 4.52 13.36 22.57
CA LEU A 235 4.82 13.07 21.16
C LEU A 235 3.79 13.72 20.23
N ALA A 236 2.56 13.91 20.71
CA ALA A 236 1.48 14.59 20.00
C ALA A 236 0.68 15.47 20.96
N ARG A 237 -0.01 16.48 20.41
CA ARG A 237 -1.02 17.24 21.16
C ARG A 237 -2.40 16.67 20.92
N GLN A 238 -3.26 16.80 21.92
CA GLN A 238 -4.69 16.60 21.74
C GLN A 238 -5.26 17.73 20.88
N MET A 239 -6.00 17.38 19.82
CA MET A 239 -6.67 18.36 18.96
C MET A 239 -7.84 19.03 19.68
N SER A 240 -8.03 20.32 19.41
CA SER A 240 -9.11 21.11 20.00
C SER A 240 -10.46 20.81 19.35
N THR A 241 -11.56 21.20 20.01
CA THR A 241 -12.90 21.12 19.41
C THR A 241 -13.04 21.99 18.16
N PHE A 242 -12.26 23.06 18.06
CA PHE A 242 -12.20 23.91 16.87
C PHE A 242 -11.55 23.14 15.70
N ASP A 243 -10.38 22.53 15.94
CA ASP A 243 -9.65 21.76 14.93
C ASP A 243 -10.53 20.63 14.36
N VAL A 244 -11.25 19.92 15.23
CA VAL A 244 -12.18 18.85 14.84
C VAL A 244 -13.37 19.38 14.03
N LYS A 245 -13.93 20.53 14.39
CA LYS A 245 -15.03 21.17 13.63
C LYS A 245 -14.55 21.59 12.25
N GLU A 246 -13.33 22.12 12.16
CA GLU A 246 -12.73 22.52 10.89
C GLU A 246 -12.51 21.34 9.95
N MET A 247 -11.99 20.22 10.45
CA MET A 247 -11.90 18.95 9.70
C MET A 247 -13.26 18.46 9.20
N LYS A 248 -14.29 18.50 10.05
CA LYS A 248 -15.65 18.08 9.65
C LYS A 248 -16.23 18.99 8.57
N ARG A 249 -15.97 20.31 8.66
CA ARG A 249 -16.42 21.28 7.67
C ARG A 249 -15.74 21.08 6.32
N SER A 250 -14.41 20.91 6.29
CA SER A 250 -13.67 20.71 5.03
C SER A 250 -14.14 19.45 4.29
N GLN A 251 -14.36 18.35 5.03
CA GLN A 251 -14.86 17.09 4.46
C GLN A 251 -16.27 17.23 3.87
N LYS A 252 -17.18 17.95 4.54
CA LYS A 252 -18.54 18.19 4.04
C LYS A 252 -18.54 19.06 2.78
N GLU A 253 -17.68 20.07 2.75
CA GLU A 253 -17.56 21.02 1.63
C GLU A 253 -16.68 20.50 0.48
N LYS A 254 -16.13 19.28 0.58
CA LYS A 254 -15.15 18.69 -0.35
C LYS A 254 -13.96 19.63 -0.62
N ARG A 255 -13.59 20.44 0.37
CA ARG A 255 -12.42 21.33 0.33
C ARG A 255 -11.23 20.59 0.93
N LEU A 256 -10.03 20.98 0.54
CA LEU A 256 -8.81 20.49 1.19
C LEU A 256 -8.90 20.77 2.70
N PRO A 257 -8.47 19.82 3.56
CA PRO A 257 -8.30 20.09 4.97
C PRO A 257 -7.43 21.33 5.17
N VAL A 258 -7.88 22.26 6.02
CA VAL A 258 -7.14 23.49 6.35
C VAL A 258 -5.92 23.18 7.25
N LEU A 259 -5.84 21.95 7.78
CA LEU A 259 -4.77 21.49 8.63
C LEU A 259 -3.64 20.87 7.78
N PRO A 260 -2.43 21.46 7.76
CA PRO A 260 -1.40 21.00 6.83
C PRO A 260 -0.83 19.62 7.16
N PHE A 261 -0.92 19.15 8.40
CA PHE A 261 -0.45 17.80 8.79
C PHE A 261 -1.37 16.68 8.28
N LEU A 262 -2.51 17.04 7.70
CA LEU A 262 -3.37 16.12 6.96
C LEU A 262 -3.02 16.08 5.46
N GLN A 263 -1.90 16.69 5.08
CA GLN A 263 -1.30 16.59 3.75
C GLN A 263 0.00 15.76 3.82
N PRO A 264 0.31 15.00 2.77
CA PRO A 264 -0.52 14.71 1.60
C PRO A 264 -1.77 13.89 1.99
N SER A 265 -2.80 13.94 1.16
CA SER A 265 -3.97 13.07 1.33
C SER A 265 -3.63 11.61 1.04
N PHE A 266 -4.43 10.68 1.58
CA PHE A 266 -4.34 9.27 1.18
C PHE A 266 -4.37 9.06 -0.33
N ALA A 267 -5.20 9.79 -1.07
CA ALA A 267 -5.26 9.64 -2.52
C ALA A 267 -3.91 9.98 -3.19
N GLU A 268 -3.23 11.02 -2.75
CA GLU A 268 -1.92 11.42 -3.29
C GLU A 268 -0.82 10.42 -2.94
N LEU A 269 -0.86 9.84 -1.74
CA LEU A 269 0.04 8.76 -1.32
C LEU A 269 -0.17 7.51 -2.18
N GLU A 270 -1.42 7.12 -2.42
CA GLU A 270 -1.78 5.91 -3.16
C GLU A 270 -1.54 6.02 -4.67
N THR A 271 -1.62 7.23 -5.24
CA THR A 271 -1.32 7.45 -6.66
C THR A 271 0.17 7.71 -6.92
N GLY A 272 1.00 7.77 -5.87
CA GLY A 272 2.41 8.15 -5.98
C GLY A 272 2.63 9.61 -6.38
N ALA A 273 1.62 10.48 -6.17
CA ALA A 273 1.75 11.92 -6.38
C ALA A 273 2.60 12.59 -5.29
N CYS A 274 2.71 11.94 -4.12
CA CYS A 274 3.64 12.29 -3.07
C CYS A 274 4.57 11.12 -2.77
N THR A 275 5.79 11.41 -2.32
CA THR A 275 6.77 10.42 -1.87
C THR A 275 6.46 9.92 -0.46
N ASP A 276 6.63 8.62 -0.25
CA ASP A 276 6.56 7.97 1.06
C ASP A 276 7.47 8.63 2.11
N SER A 277 7.06 8.65 3.38
CA SER A 277 7.74 9.35 4.47
C SER A 277 9.12 8.76 4.75
N SER A 278 9.28 7.43 4.65
CA SER A 278 10.60 6.79 4.78
C SER A 278 11.56 7.24 3.68
N LYS A 279 11.06 7.42 2.46
CA LYS A 279 11.85 7.90 1.34
C LYS A 279 12.15 9.40 1.44
N LEU A 280 11.21 10.17 1.97
CA LEU A 280 11.46 11.57 2.34
C LEU A 280 12.53 11.67 3.42
N ALA A 281 12.50 10.78 4.43
CA ALA A 281 13.51 10.71 5.48
C ALA A 281 14.91 10.40 4.92
N GLU A 282 15.01 9.44 3.99
CA GLU A 282 16.24 9.13 3.27
C GLU A 282 16.74 10.34 2.48
N LEU A 283 15.87 10.99 1.70
CA LEU A 283 16.22 12.20 0.96
C LEU A 283 16.68 13.34 1.90
N ILE A 284 15.97 13.57 3.01
CA ILE A 284 16.37 14.57 4.00
C ILE A 284 17.77 14.23 4.56
N LYS A 285 18.05 12.97 4.89
CA LYS A 285 19.37 12.52 5.36
C LYS A 285 20.45 12.72 4.29
N GLU A 286 20.13 12.49 3.01
CA GLU A 286 21.05 12.72 1.88
C GLU A 286 21.33 14.21 1.63
N PHE A 287 20.35 15.10 1.85
CA PHE A 287 20.46 16.54 1.58
C PHE A 287 20.82 17.40 2.81
N GLN A 288 20.78 16.86 4.03
CA GLN A 288 21.24 17.53 5.25
C GLN A 288 22.73 17.94 5.30
N PRO A 289 23.69 17.37 4.52
CA PRO A 289 25.08 17.84 4.54
C PRO A 289 25.28 19.29 4.09
N PHE A 290 24.30 19.91 3.42
CA PHE A 290 24.42 21.28 2.89
C PHE A 290 23.81 22.37 3.79
N ALA A 291 23.17 22.02 4.90
CA ALA A 291 22.57 22.98 5.84
C ALA A 291 23.51 23.41 6.98
N LYS A 292 24.78 22.96 6.97
CA LYS A 292 25.84 23.36 7.90
C LYS A 292 27.09 23.85 7.15
N MET A 293 26.93 24.82 6.26
CA MET A 293 28.03 25.69 5.80
C MET A 293 27.59 27.15 5.92
#